data_AF-A0A0B1STW2-F1
#
_entry.id   AF-A0A0B1STW2-F1
#
_cell.length_a   1.000
_cell.length_b   1.000
_cell.length_c   1.000
_cell.angle_alpha   90.00
_cell.angle_beta   90.00
_cell.angle_gamma   90.00
#
_symmetry.space_group_name_H-M   'P 1'
#
loop_
_entity.id
_entity.type
_entity.pdbx_description
1 polymer ?
#
loop_
_entity_poly.entity_id
_entity_poly.type
_entity_poly.pdbx_seq_one_letter_code
_entity_poly.pdbx_strand_id
1 'polypeptide(L)'
;MLGWSLFREHGAPTFYGENRTPVTIVSLYHPCWHRAETPISTTYKAFSNAKMDAYILVRVGLQYLNISLSTAATHAGDDVIEEGILYNERFSFSEVNKMEKELSNALRKGLPFPILKVIEYLSGDGFSWGRQYRVAGYYTASMMW
;
A
#
# COMPACT_ATOMS: atom_id res chain seq x y z
N MET A 1 11.85 3.90 5.58
CA MET A 1 12.25 4.69 4.38
C MET A 1 13.27 3.90 3.54
N LEU A 2 12.85 2.85 2.82
CA LEU A 2 13.79 1.86 2.20
C LEU A 2 13.47 1.47 0.74
N GLY A 3 12.46 2.05 0.10
CA GLY A 3 12.04 1.60 -1.24
C GLY A 3 12.76 2.26 -2.41
N TRP A 4 12.97 3.58 -2.32
CA TRP A 4 13.44 4.40 -3.46
C TRP A 4 14.92 4.78 -3.38
N SER A 5 15.50 4.78 -2.18
CA SER A 5 16.92 5.06 -1.95
C SER A 5 17.83 3.94 -2.42
N LEU A 6 17.33 2.71 -2.56
CA LEU A 6 18.08 1.54 -3.04
C LEU A 6 18.43 1.62 -4.54
N PHE A 7 17.75 2.48 -5.30
CA PHE A 7 17.92 2.62 -6.76
C PHE A 7 18.61 3.93 -7.15
N ARG A 8 19.20 4.65 -6.18
CA ARG A 8 19.86 5.94 -6.43
C ARG A 8 21.23 5.99 -5.77
N GLU A 9 22.27 6.23 -6.57
CA GLU A 9 23.57 6.68 -6.09
C GLU A 9 23.59 8.20 -6.23
N HIS A 10 23.81 8.92 -5.14
CA HIS A 10 23.95 10.38 -5.14
C HIS A 10 22.78 11.17 -5.77
N GLY A 11 21.57 10.61 -5.79
CA GLY A 11 20.37 11.26 -6.33
C GLY A 11 20.13 11.05 -7.84
N ALA A 12 21.07 10.42 -8.55
CA ALA A 12 20.88 9.92 -9.91
C ALA A 12 20.39 8.46 -9.89
N PRO A 13 19.62 7.98 -10.88
CA PRO A 13 19.33 6.55 -11.00
C PRO A 13 20.64 5.77 -11.08
N THR A 14 20.80 4.70 -10.30
CA THR A 14 21.95 3.79 -10.46
C THR A 14 21.93 3.19 -11.86
N PHE A 15 22.75 3.71 -12.76
CA PHE A 15 22.99 3.07 -14.06
C PHE A 15 23.90 1.87 -13.83
N TYR A 16 23.30 0.72 -13.50
CA TYR A 16 24.00 -0.55 -13.67
C TYR A 16 24.19 -0.77 -15.18
N GLY A 17 25.43 -0.74 -15.66
CA GLY A 17 25.78 -1.23 -17.00
C GLY A 17 25.32 -2.68 -17.21
N GLU A 18 25.19 -3.12 -18.48
CA GLU A 18 24.80 -4.44 -19.04
C GLU A 18 23.57 -5.18 -18.45
N ASN A 19 23.17 -4.93 -17.21
CA ASN A 19 22.10 -5.59 -16.46
C ASN A 19 20.82 -4.73 -16.43
N ARG A 20 20.31 -4.33 -17.60
CA ARG A 20 19.05 -3.55 -17.70
C ARG A 20 17.79 -4.37 -17.36
N THR A 21 17.87 -5.69 -17.42
CA THR A 21 16.76 -6.62 -17.22
C THR A 21 16.30 -6.77 -15.75
N PRO A 22 17.16 -6.82 -14.71
CA PRO A 22 16.69 -6.95 -13.34
C PRO A 22 15.89 -5.74 -12.84
N VAL A 23 16.29 -4.50 -13.19
CA VAL A 23 15.62 -3.28 -12.69
C VAL A 23 14.22 -3.14 -13.27
N THR A 24 14.06 -3.38 -14.57
CA THR A 24 12.76 -3.32 -15.26
C THR A 24 11.76 -4.34 -14.69
N ILE A 25 12.20 -5.58 -14.48
CA ILE A 25 11.39 -6.63 -13.87
C ILE A 25 10.98 -6.24 -12.44
N VAL A 26 11.92 -5.75 -11.61
CA VAL A 26 11.59 -5.33 -10.24
C VAL A 26 10.58 -4.18 -10.24
N SER A 27 10.73 -3.18 -11.12
CA SER A 27 9.80 -2.07 -11.25
C SER A 27 8.40 -2.48 -11.75
N LEU A 28 8.31 -3.54 -12.56
CA LEU A 28 7.02 -4.10 -13.00
C LEU A 28 6.26 -4.78 -11.85
N TYR A 29 6.95 -5.54 -11.01
CA TYR A 29 6.31 -6.40 -10.02
C TYR A 29 6.24 -5.82 -8.61
N HIS A 30 7.12 -4.89 -8.22
CA HIS A 30 7.13 -4.32 -6.87
C HIS A 30 6.26 -3.05 -6.79
N PRO A 31 5.45 -2.84 -5.72
CA PRO A 31 4.59 -1.67 -5.60
C PRO A 31 5.39 -0.48 -5.06
N CYS A 32 6.36 0.00 -5.82
CA CYS A 32 7.18 1.15 -5.43
C CYS A 32 6.69 2.48 -6.03
N TRP A 33 5.89 2.47 -7.09
CA TRP A 33 5.55 3.65 -7.91
C TRP A 33 5.03 4.87 -7.14
N HIS A 34 4.23 4.67 -6.10
CA HIS A 34 3.83 5.75 -5.19
C HIS A 34 3.82 5.23 -3.76
N ARG A 35 4.49 5.93 -2.84
CA ARG A 35 4.51 5.62 -1.41
C ARG A 35 4.01 6.80 -0.59
N ALA A 36 3.09 6.55 0.32
CA ALA A 36 2.65 7.49 1.34
C ALA A 36 2.64 6.79 2.71
N GLU A 37 3.15 7.46 3.74
CA GLU A 37 3.28 6.92 5.09
C GLU A 37 2.92 8.03 6.07
N THR A 38 2.05 7.72 7.03
CA THR A 38 1.61 8.74 8.00
C THR A 38 1.20 8.10 9.34
N PRO A 39 1.59 8.71 10.48
CA PRO A 39 1.04 8.34 11.77
C PRO A 39 -0.42 8.78 11.88
N ILE A 40 -1.27 7.92 12.42
CA ILE A 40 -2.70 8.15 12.59
C ILE A 40 -3.15 7.71 13.98
N SER A 41 -4.15 8.40 14.53
CA SER A 41 -4.87 7.98 15.74
C SER A 41 -6.33 7.75 15.36
N THR A 42 -6.78 6.49 15.42
CA THR A 42 -8.04 6.07 14.79
C THR A 42 -8.69 4.89 15.50
N THR A 43 -9.99 4.73 15.31
CA THR A 43 -10.74 3.55 15.80
C THR A 43 -10.35 2.31 14.99
N TYR A 44 -10.08 1.21 15.67
CA TYR A 44 -9.59 -0.01 15.04
C TYR A 44 -10.69 -0.83 14.33
N LYS A 45 -11.78 -1.18 15.06
CA LYS A 45 -12.83 -2.10 14.58
C LYS A 45 -14.23 -1.64 14.97
N ALA A 46 -15.24 -2.17 14.27
CA ALA A 46 -16.64 -1.90 14.57
C ALA A 46 -17.00 -2.30 16.01
N PHE A 47 -17.96 -1.58 16.60
CA PHE A 47 -18.42 -1.78 17.98
C PHE A 47 -17.35 -1.59 19.07
N SER A 48 -16.23 -0.92 18.74
CA SER A 48 -15.24 -0.48 19.72
C SER A 48 -14.94 1.00 19.53
N ASN A 49 -15.00 1.76 20.63
CA ASN A 49 -14.61 3.17 20.66
C ASN A 49 -13.13 3.36 21.03
N ALA A 50 -12.38 2.27 21.23
CA ALA A 50 -10.96 2.34 21.52
C ALA A 50 -10.21 2.91 20.31
N LYS A 51 -9.48 4.01 20.55
CA LYS A 51 -8.55 4.58 19.58
C LYS A 51 -7.20 3.90 19.72
N MET A 52 -6.53 3.69 18.59
CA MET A 52 -5.18 3.16 18.53
C MET A 52 -4.31 4.13 17.75
N ASP A 53 -3.08 4.32 18.24
CA ASP A 53 -2.04 5.02 17.53
C ASP A 53 -1.30 4.03 16.63
N ALA A 54 -1.27 4.32 15.34
CA ALA A 54 -0.77 3.43 14.31
C ALA A 54 -0.07 4.20 13.20
N TYR A 55 0.73 3.49 12.42
CA TYR A 55 1.29 3.96 11.17
C TYR A 55 0.55 3.29 10.03
N ILE A 56 0.03 4.09 9.11
CA ILE A 56 -0.53 3.59 7.85
C ILE A 56 0.45 3.87 6.71
N LEU A 57 0.71 2.84 5.92
CA LEU A 57 1.61 2.89 4.77
C LEU A 57 0.86 2.39 3.54
N VAL A 58 0.73 3.25 2.53
CA VAL A 58 0.13 2.92 1.24
C VAL A 58 1.23 2.88 0.19
N ARG A 59 1.30 1.77 -0.54
CA ARG A 59 2.25 1.52 -1.62
C ARG A 59 1.50 1.16 -2.88
N VAL A 60 1.49 2.04 -3.87
CA VAL A 60 0.80 1.83 -5.15
C VAL A 60 1.81 1.30 -6.17
N GLY A 61 1.46 0.18 -6.82
CA GLY A 61 2.15 -0.37 -7.98
C GLY A 61 1.40 -0.11 -9.28
N LEU A 62 1.69 -0.89 -10.31
CA LEU A 62 1.06 -0.73 -11.63
C LEU A 62 -0.31 -1.41 -11.73
N GLN A 63 -0.51 -2.53 -11.05
CA GLN A 63 -1.73 -3.35 -11.14
C GLN A 63 -2.40 -3.60 -9.80
N TYR A 64 -1.74 -3.23 -8.71
CA TYR A 64 -2.18 -3.45 -7.35
C TYR A 64 -1.56 -2.43 -6.41
N LEU A 65 -2.15 -2.27 -5.23
CA LEU A 65 -1.56 -1.53 -4.12
C LEU A 65 -1.49 -2.39 -2.86
N ASN A 66 -0.57 -2.04 -1.98
CA ASN A 66 -0.47 -2.59 -0.64
C ASN A 66 -0.82 -1.52 0.38
N ILE A 67 -1.63 -1.89 1.36
CA ILE A 67 -1.94 -1.09 2.53
C ILE A 67 -1.41 -1.85 3.74
N SER A 68 -0.46 -1.24 4.44
CA SER A 68 0.06 -1.75 5.70
C SER A 68 -0.42 -0.89 6.86
N LEU A 69 -0.80 -1.53 7.96
CA LEU A 69 -1.16 -0.88 9.21
C LEU A 69 -0.32 -1.53 10.31
N SER A 70 0.46 -0.72 11.03
CA SER A 70 1.34 -1.19 12.10
C SER A 70 1.19 -0.33 13.34
N THR A 71 1.00 -0.93 14.51
CA THR A 71 1.11 -0.20 15.79
C THR A 71 2.57 -0.13 16.22
N ALA A 72 2.97 0.96 16.89
CA ALA A 72 4.24 0.93 17.61
C ALA A 72 4.09 -0.05 18.79
N ALA A 73 4.96 -1.03 18.91
CA ALA A 73 4.97 -1.93 20.07
C ALA A 73 5.33 -1.10 21.30
N THR A 74 4.42 -1.03 22.27
CA THR A 74 4.68 -0.33 23.54
C THR A 74 5.56 -1.24 24.39
N HIS A 75 6.86 -0.97 24.44
CA HIS A 75 7.76 -1.62 25.40
C HIS A 75 7.50 -1.04 26.80
N ALA A 76 6.79 -1.77 27.65
CA ALA A 76 6.69 -1.47 29.06
C ALA A 76 6.94 -2.76 29.86
N GLY A 77 8.20 -2.98 30.23
CA GLY A 77 8.63 -3.88 31.31
C GLY A 77 8.31 -5.37 31.16
N ASP A 78 9.36 -6.19 31.04
CA ASP A 78 9.47 -7.58 31.49
C ASP A 78 8.16 -8.41 31.61
N ASP A 79 7.44 -8.63 30.51
CA ASP A 79 6.68 -9.87 30.20
C ASP A 79 5.77 -9.66 28.97
N VAL A 80 5.77 -10.66 28.09
CA VAL A 80 4.93 -10.82 26.88
C VAL A 80 5.18 -9.83 25.73
N ILE A 81 5.81 -10.34 24.66
CA ILE A 81 5.78 -9.75 23.33
C ILE A 81 4.33 -9.88 22.82
N GLU A 82 3.45 -8.93 23.11
CA GLU A 82 2.27 -8.75 22.27
C GLU A 82 2.78 -8.25 20.92
N GLU A 83 2.88 -9.15 19.95
CA GLU A 83 3.22 -8.79 18.57
C GLU A 83 2.31 -7.64 18.14
N GLY A 84 2.91 -6.47 17.91
CA GLY A 84 2.18 -5.30 17.47
C GLY A 84 1.32 -5.64 16.25
N ILE A 85 0.11 -5.09 16.21
CA ILE A 85 -0.86 -5.40 15.17
C ILE A 85 -0.25 -5.03 13.81
N LEU A 86 -0.01 -6.03 12.95
CA LEU A 86 0.59 -5.86 11.63
C LEU A 86 -0.35 -6.38 10.55
N TYR A 87 -0.91 -5.45 9.76
CA TYR A 87 -1.61 -5.78 8.53
C TYR A 87 -0.76 -5.44 7.32
N ASN A 88 -0.86 -6.25 6.27
CA ASN A 88 -0.27 -5.99 4.96
C ASN A 88 -1.19 -6.55 3.87
N GLU A 89 -2.23 -5.79 3.56
CA GLU A 89 -3.28 -6.18 2.62
C GLU A 89 -2.92 -5.72 1.20
N ARG A 90 -3.17 -6.59 0.21
CA ARG A 90 -2.94 -6.29 -1.20
C ARG A 90 -4.29 -6.21 -1.93
N PHE A 91 -4.50 -5.12 -2.65
CA PHE A 91 -5.72 -4.87 -3.42
C PHE A 91 -5.38 -4.68 -4.90
N SER A 92 -6.01 -5.47 -5.76
CA SER A 92 -5.80 -5.39 -7.21
C SER A 92 -6.77 -4.40 -7.87
N PHE A 93 -6.28 -3.67 -8.86
CA PHE A 93 -7.08 -2.72 -9.64
C PHE A 93 -6.85 -2.84 -11.14
N SER A 94 -6.37 -4.00 -11.61
CA SER A 94 -6.10 -4.25 -13.03
C SER A 94 -7.35 -4.10 -13.91
N GLU A 95 -8.51 -4.53 -13.42
CA GLU A 95 -9.78 -4.46 -14.17
C GLU A 95 -10.66 -3.29 -13.70
N VAL A 96 -11.63 -2.90 -14.55
CA VAL A 96 -12.49 -1.73 -14.33
C VAL A 96 -13.24 -1.79 -12.99
N ASN A 97 -13.82 -2.94 -12.69
CA ASN A 97 -14.66 -3.16 -11.51
C ASN A 97 -13.92 -3.91 -10.39
N LYS A 98 -12.59 -4.07 -10.50
CA LYS A 98 -11.82 -4.85 -9.51
C LYS A 98 -11.77 -4.15 -8.16
N MET A 99 -11.52 -2.83 -8.15
CA MET A 99 -11.38 -2.07 -6.91
C MET A 99 -12.65 -2.11 -6.04
N GLU A 100 -13.83 -2.03 -6.65
CA GLU A 100 -15.11 -2.11 -5.94
C GLU A 100 -15.39 -3.51 -5.37
N LYS A 101 -15.00 -4.56 -6.12
CA LYS A 101 -15.05 -5.94 -5.63
C LYS A 101 -14.09 -6.16 -4.46
N GLU A 102 -12.88 -5.61 -4.55
CA GLU A 102 -11.89 -5.65 -3.47
C GLU A 102 -12.39 -4.94 -2.20
N LEU A 103 -13.03 -3.77 -2.36
CA LEU A 103 -13.69 -3.06 -1.25
C LEU A 103 -14.79 -3.92 -0.62
N SER A 104 -15.66 -4.52 -1.44
CA SER A 104 -16.74 -5.40 -0.97
C SER A 104 -16.19 -6.62 -0.21
N ASN A 105 -15.10 -7.21 -0.71
CA ASN A 105 -14.42 -8.33 -0.06
C ASN A 105 -13.77 -7.91 1.26
N ALA A 106 -13.12 -6.75 1.30
CA ALA A 106 -12.51 -6.17 2.49
C ALA A 106 -13.53 -5.93 3.61
N LEU A 107 -14.71 -5.41 3.24
CA LEU A 107 -15.84 -5.21 4.16
C LEU A 107 -16.35 -6.54 4.73
N ARG A 108 -16.52 -7.56 3.88
CA ARG A 108 -16.94 -8.91 4.30
C ARG A 108 -15.91 -9.60 5.21
N LYS A 109 -14.62 -9.37 4.97
CA LYS A 109 -13.53 -9.87 5.83
C LYS A 109 -13.46 -9.15 7.18
N GLY A 110 -14.05 -7.97 7.31
CA GLY A 110 -13.98 -7.17 8.53
C GLY A 110 -12.59 -6.57 8.77
N LEU A 111 -11.93 -6.08 7.71
CA LEU A 111 -10.63 -5.41 7.85
C LEU A 111 -10.73 -4.15 8.75
N PRO A 112 -9.62 -3.73 9.38
CA PRO A 112 -9.60 -2.51 10.21
C PRO A 112 -10.09 -1.27 9.45
N PHE A 113 -10.79 -0.39 10.16
CA PHE A 113 -11.36 0.82 9.56
C PHE A 113 -10.37 1.69 8.77
N PRO A 114 -9.10 1.88 9.20
CA PRO A 114 -8.15 2.70 8.44
C PRO A 114 -7.84 2.13 7.06
N ILE A 115 -7.75 0.79 6.95
CA ILE A 115 -7.51 0.12 5.67
C ILE A 115 -8.73 0.30 4.78
N LEU A 116 -9.93 0.04 5.33
CA LEU A 116 -11.20 0.23 4.63
C LEU A 116 -11.36 1.66 4.10
N LYS A 117 -10.98 2.66 4.90
CA LYS A 117 -11.09 4.06 4.51
C LYS A 117 -10.21 4.41 3.30
N VAL A 118 -8.99 3.89 3.25
CA VAL A 118 -8.09 4.12 2.11
C VAL A 118 -8.63 3.48 0.84
N ILE A 119 -9.10 2.23 0.90
CA ILE A 119 -9.66 1.57 -0.29
C ILE A 119 -10.99 2.20 -0.74
N GLU A 120 -11.79 2.71 0.18
CA GLU A 120 -13.01 3.47 -0.13
C GLU A 120 -12.68 4.72 -0.97
N TYR A 121 -11.66 5.49 -0.59
CA TYR A 121 -11.22 6.65 -1.38
C TYR A 121 -10.71 6.28 -2.78
N LEU A 122 -10.11 5.10 -2.93
CA LEU A 122 -9.61 4.62 -4.22
C LEU A 122 -10.71 4.00 -5.09
N SER A 123 -11.72 3.39 -4.47
CA SER A 123 -12.85 2.77 -5.17
C SER A 123 -13.96 3.76 -5.53
N GLY A 124 -14.11 4.85 -4.76
CA GLY A 124 -15.20 5.79 -4.90
C GLY A 124 -15.06 6.71 -6.13
N ASP A 125 -16.19 7.06 -6.72
CA ASP A 125 -16.25 7.95 -7.89
C ASP A 125 -15.89 9.42 -7.56
N GLY A 126 -15.84 9.77 -6.27
CA GLY A 126 -15.58 11.15 -5.83
C GLY A 126 -14.22 11.72 -6.21
N PHE A 127 -13.14 10.94 -6.12
CA PHE A 127 -11.78 11.39 -6.45
C PHE A 127 -11.22 10.76 -7.73
N SER A 128 -11.91 9.77 -8.31
CA SER A 128 -11.52 9.04 -9.53
C SER A 128 -10.11 8.40 -9.52
N TRP A 129 -9.41 8.37 -8.37
CA TRP A 129 -8.01 7.94 -8.25
C TRP A 129 -7.81 6.49 -8.68
N GLY A 130 -8.72 5.57 -8.31
CA GLY A 130 -8.62 4.18 -8.76
C GLY A 130 -8.60 4.03 -10.28
N ARG A 131 -9.40 4.83 -10.99
CA ARG A 131 -9.40 4.84 -12.47
C ARG A 131 -8.09 5.40 -13.01
N GLN A 132 -7.60 6.51 -12.46
CA GLN A 132 -6.36 7.14 -12.92
C GLN A 132 -5.15 6.23 -12.71
N TYR A 133 -5.00 5.61 -11.53
CA TYR A 133 -3.92 4.66 -11.26
C TYR A 133 -4.00 3.43 -12.15
N ARG A 134 -5.20 2.90 -12.42
CA ARG A 134 -5.38 1.78 -13.35
C ARG A 134 -4.89 2.11 -14.76
N VAL A 135 -5.30 3.26 -15.30
CA VAL A 135 -4.91 3.68 -16.66
C VAL A 135 -3.41 3.95 -16.73
N ALA A 136 -2.87 4.71 -15.79
CA ALA A 136 -1.43 4.99 -15.72
C ALA A 136 -0.61 3.71 -15.59
N GLY A 137 -1.03 2.80 -14.71
CA GLY A 137 -0.38 1.52 -14.46
C GLY A 137 -0.38 0.62 -15.70
N TYR A 138 -1.50 0.54 -16.43
CA TYR A 138 -1.61 -0.25 -17.65
C TYR A 138 -0.65 0.21 -18.76
N TYR A 139 -0.64 1.52 -19.06
CA TYR A 139 0.25 2.05 -20.09
C TYR A 139 1.72 1.97 -19.68
N THR A 140 2.04 2.26 -18.41
CA THR A 140 3.41 2.17 -17.90
C THR A 140 3.93 0.73 -17.95
N ALA A 141 3.12 -0.25 -17.56
CA ALA A 141 3.49 -1.66 -17.67
C ALA A 141 3.72 -2.07 -19.14
N SER A 142 2.90 -1.58 -20.06
CA SER A 142 3.04 -1.86 -21.50
C SER A 142 4.29 -1.22 -22.11
N MET A 143 4.76 -0.10 -21.58
CA MET A 143 5.98 0.59 -22.05
C MET A 143 7.28 0.00 -21.49
N MET A 144 7.23 -0.70 -20.36
CA MET A 144 8.41 -1.32 -19.73
C MET A 144 8.63 -2.78 -20.12
N TRP A 145 7.60 -3.42 -20.71
CA TRP A 145 7.72 -4.73 -21.35
C TRP A 145 8.49 -4.63 -22.66
#